data_AF-A0A554L0U0-F1
#
_entry.id   AF-A0A554L0U0-F1
#
_cell.length_a   1.000
_cell.length_b   1.000
_cell.length_c   1.000
_cell.angle_alpha   90.00
_cell.angle_beta   90.00
_cell.angle_gamma   90.00
#
_symmetry.space_group_name_H-M   'P 1'
#
loop_
_entity.id
_entity.type
_entity.pdbx_description
1 polymer ?
#
loop_
_entity_poly.entity_id
_entity_poly.type
_entity_poly.pdbx_seq_one_letter_code
_entity_poly.pdbx_strand_id
1 'polypeptide(L)'
;MVSLPFLANALTLAEMRDAAVPFLYGIIGFFGALAFGIFGAGLVVYLVRMSLDNRMYGIDIMIWGVTILFVVVLLIGLLVWIQ
;
A
#
# COMPACT_ATOMS: atom_id res chain seq x y z
N MET A 1 10.62 19.90 36.28
CA MET A 1 9.26 19.42 36.58
C MET A 1 8.50 19.36 35.26
N VAL A 2 8.20 18.17 34.75
CA VAL A 2 7.37 18.04 33.55
C VAL A 2 5.95 18.41 33.93
N SER A 3 5.32 19.32 33.19
CA SER A 3 4.00 19.84 33.51
C SER A 3 2.92 18.82 33.16
N LEU A 4 1.89 18.68 34.01
CA LEU A 4 0.71 17.84 33.77
C LEU A 4 0.12 17.93 32.33
N PRO A 5 0.00 19.13 31.70
CA PRO A 5 -0.49 19.23 30.33
C PRO A 5 0.45 18.61 29.27
N PHE A 6 1.76 18.57 29.50
CA PHE A 6 2.69 17.90 28.59
C PHE A 6 2.49 16.38 28.61
N LEU A 7 2.25 15.79 29.78
CA LEU A 7 1.98 14.35 29.91
C LEU A 7 0.63 13.96 29.28
N ALA A 8 -0.40 14.80 29.43
CA ALA A 8 -1.71 14.56 28.82
C ALA A 8 -1.66 14.60 27.28
N ASN A 9 -0.88 15.53 26.69
CA ASN A 9 -0.66 15.58 25.24
C ASN A 9 0.16 14.40 24.72
N ALA A 10 1.17 13.95 25.47
CA ALA A 10 1.95 12.78 25.10
C ALA A 10 1.12 11.49 25.12
N LEU A 11 0.21 11.36 26.09
CA LEU A 11 -0.71 10.22 26.20
C LEU A 11 -1.70 10.18 25.03
N THR A 12 -2.31 11.31 24.68
CA THR A 12 -3.23 11.39 23.54
C THR A 12 -2.54 11.12 22.20
N LEU A 13 -1.29 11.58 22.04
CA LEU A 13 -0.50 11.29 20.84
C LEU A 13 -0.15 9.79 20.75
N ALA A 14 0.15 9.15 21.87
CA ALA A 14 0.40 7.72 21.94
C ALA A 14 -0.86 6.90 21.60
N GLU A 15 -2.01 7.26 22.17
CA GLU A 15 -3.30 6.61 21.86
C GLU A 15 -3.70 6.77 20.39
N MET A 16 -3.52 7.96 19.82
CA MET A 16 -3.77 8.21 18.39
C MET A 16 -2.83 7.39 17.50
N ARG A 17 -1.56 7.27 17.87
CA ARG A 17 -0.57 6.45 17.16
C ARG A 17 -0.93 4.97 17.21
N ASP A 18 -1.30 4.46 18.38
CA ASP A 18 -1.67 3.05 18.59
C ASP A 18 -2.93 2.66 17.80
N ALA A 19 -3.87 3.60 17.58
CA ALA A 19 -5.01 3.40 16.71
C ALA A 19 -4.66 3.55 15.21
N ALA A 20 -3.79 4.51 14.86
CA ALA A 20 -3.45 4.81 13.47
C ALA A 20 -2.56 3.75 12.81
N VAL A 21 -1.60 3.19 13.55
CA VAL A 21 -0.67 2.16 13.06
C VAL A 21 -1.38 0.93 12.47
N PRO A 22 -2.27 0.22 13.19
CA PRO A 22 -2.94 -0.96 12.64
C PRO A 22 -3.86 -0.61 11.48
N PHE A 23 -4.47 0.58 11.51
CA PHE A 23 -5.28 1.09 10.40
C PHE A 23 -4.45 1.29 9.12
N LEU A 24 -3.27 1.91 9.23
CA LEU A 24 -2.35 2.09 8.13
C LEU A 24 -1.83 0.76 7.58
N TYR A 25 -1.50 -0.21 8.44
CA TYR A 25 -1.18 -1.58 8.00
C TYR A 25 -2.35 -2.23 7.26
N GLY A 26 -3.59 -2.02 7.71
CA GLY A 26 -4.79 -2.50 7.03
C GLY A 26 -4.94 -1.90 5.63
N ILE A 27 -4.76 -0.59 5.49
CA ILE A 27 -4.79 0.11 4.19
C ILE A 27 -3.69 -0.44 3.27
N ILE A 28 -2.46 -0.51 3.76
CA ILE A 28 -1.31 -1.04 3.02
C ILE A 28 -1.61 -2.45 2.52
N GLY A 29 -2.11 -3.33 3.39
CA GLY A 29 -2.47 -4.70 3.02
C GLY A 29 -3.57 -4.77 1.95
N PHE A 30 -4.61 -3.95 2.09
CA PHE A 30 -5.69 -3.86 1.10
C PHE A 30 -5.19 -3.42 -0.28
N PHE A 31 -4.39 -2.35 -0.34
CA PHE A 31 -3.81 -1.89 -1.60
C PHE A 31 -2.80 -2.88 -2.18
N GLY A 32 -2.02 -3.56 -1.34
CA GLY A 32 -1.15 -4.65 -1.76
C GLY A 32 -1.92 -5.79 -2.44
N ALA A 33 -3.00 -6.26 -1.81
CA ALA A 33 -3.86 -7.31 -2.37
C ALA A 33 -4.51 -6.89 -3.70
N LEU A 34 -5.00 -5.64 -3.78
CA LEU A 34 -5.54 -5.07 -5.01
C LEU A 34 -4.50 -5.04 -6.14
N ALA A 35 -3.27 -4.63 -5.82
CA ALA A 35 -2.19 -4.56 -6.79
C ALA A 35 -1.86 -5.94 -7.37
N PHE A 36 -1.82 -6.97 -6.53
CA PHE A 36 -1.69 -8.37 -6.99
C PHE A 36 -2.87 -8.81 -7.86
N GLY A 37 -4.10 -8.43 -7.52
CA GLY A 37 -5.28 -8.73 -8.34
C GLY A 37 -5.22 -8.08 -9.73
N ILE A 38 -4.85 -6.80 -9.80
CA ILE A 38 -4.69 -6.06 -11.06
C ILE A 38 -3.55 -6.66 -11.89
N PHE A 39 -2.40 -6.96 -11.27
CA PHE A 39 -1.28 -7.60 -11.94
C PHE A 39 -1.67 -8.97 -12.51
N GLY A 40 -2.36 -9.80 -11.72
CA GLY A 40 -2.86 -11.10 -12.15
C GLY A 40 -3.84 -10.99 -13.31
N ALA A 41 -4.77 -10.03 -13.27
CA ALA A 41 -5.70 -9.77 -14.37
C ALA A 41 -4.95 -9.34 -15.65
N GLY A 42 -3.95 -8.45 -15.52
CA GLY A 42 -3.10 -8.05 -16.64
C GLY A 42 -2.32 -9.23 -17.24
N LEU A 43 -1.79 -10.11 -16.40
CA LEU A 43 -1.10 -11.33 -16.81
C LEU A 43 -2.02 -12.29 -17.57
N VAL A 44 -3.25 -12.51 -17.08
CA VAL A 44 -4.25 -13.32 -17.78
C VAL A 44 -4.54 -12.74 -19.16
N VAL A 45 -4.78 -11.43 -19.24
CA VAL A 45 -5.05 -10.74 -20.51
C VAL A 45 -3.85 -10.85 -21.46
N TYR A 46 -2.63 -10.71 -20.95
CA TYR A 46 -1.40 -10.87 -21.73
C TYR A 46 -1.27 -12.27 -22.32
N LEU A 47 -1.48 -13.31 -21.52
CA LEU A 47 -1.37 -14.71 -21.95
C LEU A 47 -2.47 -15.11 -22.94
N VAL A 48 -3.71 -14.68 -22.70
CA VAL A 48 -4.84 -14.98 -23.61
C VAL A 48 -4.68 -14.28 -24.96
N ARG A 49 -4.00 -13.12 -25.00
CA ARG A 49 -3.82 -12.31 -26.22
C ARG A 49 -2.43 -12.44 -26.83
N MET A 50 -1.66 -13.48 -26.47
CA MET A 50 -0.24 -13.62 -26.83
C MET A 50 0.04 -13.67 -28.35
N SER A 51 -0.95 -14.01 -29.17
CA SER A 51 -0.88 -14.05 -30.65
C SER A 51 -1.49 -12.83 -31.34
N LEU A 52 -2.06 -11.87 -30.61
CA LEU A 52 -2.75 -10.69 -31.17
C LEU A 52 -1.92 -9.42 -30.87
N ASP A 53 -1.99 -8.42 -31.76
CA ASP A 53 -1.34 -7.11 -31.58
C ASP A 53 -1.70 -6.42 -30.24
N ASN A 54 -2.80 -6.86 -29.62
CA ASN A 54 -3.35 -6.32 -28.39
C ASN A 54 -2.67 -6.84 -27.10
N ARG A 55 -1.50 -7.51 -27.19
CA ARG A 55 -0.72 -7.94 -26.01
C ARG A 55 -0.23 -6.79 -25.14
N MET A 56 0.02 -5.62 -25.75
CA MET A 56 0.50 -4.42 -25.04
C MET A 56 -0.49 -3.97 -23.96
N TYR A 57 -1.78 -4.15 -24.20
CA TYR A 57 -2.81 -3.81 -23.21
C TYR A 57 -2.68 -4.60 -21.90
N GLY A 58 -2.32 -5.89 -21.98
CA GLY A 58 -2.07 -6.70 -20.78
C GLY A 58 -0.83 -6.23 -20.01
N ILE A 59 0.22 -5.82 -20.74
CA ILE A 59 1.44 -5.25 -20.17
C ILE A 59 1.15 -3.93 -19.47
N ASP A 60 0.35 -3.04 -20.08
CA ASP A 60 -0.01 -1.75 -19.49
C ASP A 60 -0.75 -1.94 -18.16
N ILE A 61 -1.70 -2.90 -18.10
CA ILE A 61 -2.40 -3.25 -16.86
C ILE A 61 -1.43 -3.80 -15.80
N MET A 62 -0.48 -4.65 -16.20
CA MET A 62 0.54 -5.15 -15.28
C MET A 62 1.41 -4.02 -14.72
N ILE A 63 1.79 -3.03 -15.55
CA ILE A 63 2.57 -1.86 -15.13
C ILE A 63 1.80 -1.05 -14.07
N TRP A 64 0.48 -0.89 -14.23
CA TRP A 64 -0.36 -0.27 -13.20
C TRP A 64 -0.31 -1.05 -11.89
N GLY A 65 -0.43 -2.38 -11.93
CA GLY A 65 -0.30 -3.24 -10.75
C GLY A 65 1.07 -3.08 -10.05
N VAL A 66 2.16 -3.05 -10.82
CA VAL A 66 3.52 -2.84 -10.28
C VAL A 66 3.68 -1.44 -9.69
N THR A 67 3.10 -0.42 -10.31
CA THR A 67 3.15 0.96 -9.80
C THR A 67 2.47 1.07 -8.44
N ILE A 68 1.31 0.42 -8.27
CA ILE A 68 0.61 0.37 -6.99
C ILE A 68 1.46 -0.37 -5.95
N LEU A 69 2.06 -1.51 -6.31
CA LEU A 69 2.98 -2.23 -5.40
C LEU A 69 4.15 -1.35 -4.95
N PHE A 70 4.73 -0.56 -5.85
CA PHE A 70 5.83 0.33 -5.52
C PHE A 70 5.42 1.39 -4.49
N VAL A 71 4.23 1.99 -4.65
CA VAL A 71 3.67 2.94 -3.67
C VAL A 71 3.44 2.26 -2.32
N VAL A 72 2.88 1.05 -2.31
CA VAL A 72 2.63 0.28 -1.08
C VAL A 72 3.95 -0.02 -0.33
N VAL A 73 5.00 -0.42 -1.05
CA VAL A 73 6.32 -0.67 -0.45
C VAL A 73 6.92 0.61 0.15
N LEU A 74 6.80 1.75 -0.54
CA LEU A 74 7.24 3.03 0.01
C LEU A 74 6.46 3.42 1.27
N LEU A 75 5.15 3.20 1.29
CA LEU A 75 4.31 3.47 2.47
C LEU A 75 4.68 2.58 3.65
N ILE A 76 5.00 1.30 3.41
CA ILE A 76 5.53 0.40 4.45
C ILE A 76 6.86 0.93 4.99
N GLY A 77 7.80 1.26 4.10
CA GLY A 77 9.11 1.78 4.50
C GLY A 77 9.02 3.05 5.32
N LEU A 78 8.11 3.95 4.94
CA LEU A 78 7.84 5.19 5.67
C LEU A 78 7.18 4.94 7.03
N LEU A 79 6.25 3.99 7.09
CA LEU A 79 5.61 3.59 8.35
C LEU A 79 6.61 2.97 9.32
N VAL A 80 7.48 2.07 8.85
CA VAL A 80 8.57 1.48 9.63
C VAL A 80 9.57 2.55 10.10
N TRP A 81 9.80 3.59 9.30
CA TRP A 81 10.70 4.68 9.67
C TRP A 81 10.12 5.63 10.74
N ILE A 82 8.81 5.86 10.73
CA ILE A 82 8.12 6.72 11.70
C ILE A 82 7.84 5.98 13.02
N GLN A 83 7.81 4.64 13.00
CA GLN A 83 7.59 3.82 14.18
C GLN A 83 8.83 3.76 15.09
#